data_AF-A0A4U6C976-F1
#
_entry.id   AF-A0A4U6C976-F1
#
_cell.length_a   1.000
_cell.length_b   1.000
_cell.length_c   1.000
_cell.angle_alpha   90.00
_cell.angle_beta   90.00
_cell.angle_gamma   90.00
#
_symmetry.space_group_name_H-M   'P 1'
#
loop_
_entity.id
_entity.type
_entity.pdbx_description
1 polymer ?
#
loop_
_entity_poly.entity_id
_entity_poly.type
_entity_poly.pdbx_seq_one_letter_code
_entity_poly.pdbx_strand_id
1 'polypeptide(L)' 'MAEILNLRMARKRRARADKEREADRNRILHGLPKAERKAASTERERALSALENHRREKTDGTRED' A
#
# COMPACT_ATOMS: atom_id res chain seq x y z
N MET A 1 3.75 -41.63 -3.86
CA MET A 1 4.94 -40.93 -3.35
C MET A 1 4.50 -39.53 -2.98
N ALA A 2 4.62 -39.13 -1.71
CA ALA A 2 4.17 -37.81 -1.28
C ALA A 2 5.34 -36.81 -1.35
N GLU A 3 5.11 -35.65 -1.95
CA GLU A 3 6.10 -34.59 -2.01
C GLU A 3 6.10 -33.83 -0.66
N ILE A 4 7.12 -34.07 0.16
CA ILE A 4 7.24 -33.43 1.47
C ILE A 4 7.86 -32.05 1.27
N LEU A 5 7.03 -31.02 1.21
CA LEU A 5 7.46 -29.64 1.11
C LEU A 5 7.82 -29.07 2.49
N ASN A 6 9.02 -28.50 2.62
CA ASN A 6 9.45 -27.83 3.84
C ASN A 6 8.83 -26.43 3.93
N LEU A 7 7.71 -26.33 4.65
CA LEU A 7 6.98 -25.07 4.86
C LEU A 7 7.80 -24.00 5.60
N ARG A 8 8.74 -24.39 6.48
CA ARG A 8 9.62 -23.41 7.17
C ARG A 8 10.49 -22.68 6.15
N MET A 9 11.10 -23.41 5.22
CA MET A 9 11.91 -22.82 4.17
C MET A 9 11.08 -21.99 3.19
N ALA A 10 9.88 -22.46 2.83
CA ALA A 10 8.94 -21.70 2.00
C ALA A 10 8.55 -20.35 2.65
N ARG A 11 8.16 -20.36 3.93
CA ARG A 11 7.83 -19.14 4.67
C ARG A 11 9.03 -18.19 4.78
N LYS A 12 10.23 -18.72 5.05
CA LYS A 12 11.46 -17.92 5.12
C LYS A 12 11.77 -17.25 3.77
N ARG A 13 11.60 -17.97 2.66
CA ARG A 13 11.77 -17.41 1.31
C ARG A 13 10.77 -16.29 1.04
N ARG A 14 9.49 -16.50 1.35
CA ARG A 14 8.46 -15.47 1.24
C ARG A 14 8.81 -14.22 2.06
N ALA A 15 9.15 -14.39 3.34
CA ALA A 15 9.51 -13.26 4.20
C ALA A 15 10.74 -12.48 3.70
N ARG A 16 11.72 -13.14 3.07
CA ARG A 16 12.85 -12.44 2.44
C ARG A 16 12.41 -11.65 1.20
N ALA A 17 11.62 -12.27 0.32
CA ALA A 17 11.10 -11.60 -0.87
C ALA A 17 10.20 -10.40 -0.52
N ASP A 18 9.42 -10.50 0.56
CA ASP A 18 8.60 -9.39 1.06
C ASP A 18 9.49 -8.21 1.49
N LYS A 19 10.54 -8.49 2.28
CA LYS A 19 11.51 -7.48 2.73
C LYS A 19 12.30 -6.86 1.59
N GLU A 20 12.70 -7.63 0.59
CA GLU A 20 13.40 -7.13 -0.60
C GLU A 20 12.51 -6.16 -1.38
N ARG A 21 11.24 -6.52 -1.60
CA ARG A 21 10.26 -5.63 -2.26
C ARG A 21 10.03 -4.34 -1.48
N GLU A 22 9.95 -4.41 -0.16
CA GLU A 22 9.86 -3.21 0.68
C GLU A 22 11.12 -2.35 0.58
N ALA A 23 12.31 -2.96 0.61
CA ALA A 23 13.58 -2.26 0.47
C ALA A 23 13.71 -1.57 -0.90
N ASP A 24 13.26 -2.21 -1.99
CA ASP A 24 13.25 -1.62 -3.33
C ASP A 24 12.34 -0.39 -3.40
N ARG A 25 11.13 -0.50 -2.85
CA ARG A 25 10.20 0.64 -2.74
C ARG A 25 10.82 1.78 -1.93
N ASN A 26 11.43 1.47 -0.80
CA ASN A 26 12.06 2.47 0.07
C ASN A 26 13.25 3.14 -0.62
N ARG A 27 14.07 2.40 -1.37
CA ARG A 27 15.17 2.99 -2.17
C ARG A 27 14.65 4.01 -3.17
N ILE A 28 13.55 3.72 -3.85
CA ILE A 28 12.91 4.67 -4.77
C ILE A 28 12.40 5.88 -3.98
N LEU A 29 11.58 5.67 -2.95
CA LEU A 29 10.96 6.76 -2.17
C LEU A 29 11.98 7.70 -1.53
N HIS A 30 13.06 7.13 -0.99
CA HIS A 30 14.13 7.89 -0.33
C HIS A 30 15.14 8.48 -1.34
N GLY A 31 15.32 7.87 -2.50
CA GLY A 31 16.16 8.38 -3.58
C GLY A 31 15.56 9.55 -4.36
N LEU A 32 14.23 9.72 -4.33
CA LEU A 32 13.59 10.89 -4.96
C LEU A 32 14.01 12.21 -4.26
N PRO A 33 14.28 13.27 -5.04
CA PRO A 33 14.61 14.58 -4.50
C PRO A 33 13.41 15.16 -3.71
N LYS A 34 13.71 15.97 -2.70
CA LYS A 34 12.72 16.54 -1.79
C LYS A 34 11.63 17.34 -2.52
N ALA A 35 11.99 18.03 -3.61
CA ALA A 35 11.05 18.83 -4.40
C ALA A 35 9.99 17.96 -5.07
N GLU A 36 10.38 16.85 -5.70
CA GLU A 36 9.46 15.89 -6.34
C GLU A 36 8.58 15.18 -5.31
N ARG A 37 9.15 14.78 -4.17
CA ARG A 37 8.37 14.16 -3.09
C ARG A 37 7.28 15.10 -2.57
N LYS A 38 7.60 16.39 -2.43
CA LYS A 38 6.66 17.43 -1.98
C LYS A 38 5.60 17.72 -3.04
N ALA A 39 5.97 17.81 -4.31
CA ALA A 39 5.00 17.97 -5.39
C ALA A 39 3.98 16.81 -5.38
N ALA A 40 4.46 15.57 -5.34
CA ALA A 40 3.61 14.39 -5.28
C ALA A 40 2.72 14.34 -4.02
N SER A 41 3.23 14.76 -2.85
CA SER A 41 2.40 14.82 -1.63
C SER A 41 1.29 15.86 -1.75
N THR A 42 1.61 17.07 -2.24
CA THR A 42 0.60 18.12 -2.42
C THR A 42 -0.45 17.76 -3.45
N GLU A 43 -0.09 17.05 -4.51
CA GLU A 43 -1.04 16.55 -5.50
C GLU A 43 -1.99 15.52 -4.91
N ARG A 44 -1.46 14.58 -4.11
CA ARG A 44 -2.28 13.61 -3.37
C ARG A 44 -3.23 14.28 -2.38
N GLU A 45 -2.75 15.27 -1.62
CA GLU A 45 -3.57 16.01 -0.67
C GLU A 45 -4.72 16.76 -1.38
N ARG A 46 -4.45 17.39 -2.52
CA ARG A 46 -5.50 18.03 -3.33
C ARG A 46 -6.52 17.02 -3.84
N ALA A 47 -6.06 15.87 -4.33
CA ALA A 47 -6.96 14.81 -4.79
C ALA A 47 -7.83 14.27 -3.64
N LEU A 48 -7.25 14.02 -2.47
CA LEU A 48 -7.98 13.59 -1.29
C LEU A 48 -8.99 14.64 -0.82
N SER A 49 -8.60 15.91 -0.79
CA SER A 49 -9.49 17.01 -0.43
C SER A 49 -10.64 17.15 -1.44
N ALA A 50 -10.38 17.00 -2.74
CA ALA A 50 -11.43 16.98 -3.76
C ALA A 50 -12.40 15.82 -3.53
N LEU A 51 -11.89 14.60 -3.28
CA LEU A 51 -12.74 13.44 -2.98
C LEU A 51 -13.58 13.64 -1.73
N GLU A 52 -13.00 14.20 -0.66
CA GLU A 52 -13.71 14.45 0.59
C GLU A 52 -14.77 15.55 0.42
N ASN A 53 -14.46 16.63 -0.30
CA ASN A 53 -15.45 17.68 -0.62
C ASN A 53 -16.61 17.15 -1.48
N HIS A 54 -16.37 16.12 -2.29
CA HIS A 54 -17.40 15.45 -3.09
C HIS A 54 -18.05 14.27 -2.36
N ARG A 55 -17.60 13.94 -1.15
CA ARG A 55 -18.16 12.86 -0.35
C ARG A 55 -19.53 13.29 0.15
N ARG A 56 -20.57 12.62 -0.37
CA ARG A 56 -21.91 12.70 0.21
C ARG A 56 -21.97 11.74 1.38
N GLU A 57 -22.54 12.19 2.50
CA GLU A 57 -22.91 11.28 3.58
C GLU A 57 -23.83 10.21 2.98
N LYS A 58 -23.38 8.95 3.04
CA LYS A 58 -24.32 7.85 2.88
C LYS A 58 -25.18 7.91 4.13
N THR A 59 -26.43 8.34 4.00
CA THR A 59 -27.45 7.84 4.91
C THR A 59 -27.47 6.34 4.67
N ASP A 60 -26.70 5.60 5.48
CA ASP A 60 -26.90 4.16 5.64
C ASP A 60 -28.31 4.04 6.22
N GLY A 61 -29.28 3.91 5.30
CA GLY A 61 -30.53 3.28 5.62
C GLY A 61 -30.18 1.88 6.06
N THR A 62 -30.15 1.70 7.37
CA THR A 62 -30.50 0.44 8.02
C THR A 62 -31.68 -0.15 7.27
N ARG A 63 -31.40 -1.10 6.37
CA ARG A 63 -32.37 -2.08 5.95
C ARG A 63 -32.06 -3.32 6.78
N GLU A 64 -32.65 -3.33 7.96
CA GLU A 64 -32.95 -4.58 8.65
C GLU A 64 -33.94 -5.33 7.75
N ASP A 65 -33.55 -6.49 7.26
CA ASP A 65 -34.39 -7.60 6.78
C ASP A 65 -33.66 -8.90 7.18
#